data_AF-A0A368AKG1-F1
#
_entry.id   AF-A0A368AKG1-F1
#
_cell.length_a   1.000
_cell.length_b   1.000
_cell.length_c   1.000
_cell.angle_alpha   90.00
_cell.angle_beta   90.00
_cell.angle_gamma   90.00
#
_symmetry.space_group_name_H-M   'P 1'
#
loop_
_entity.id
_entity.type
_entity.pdbx_description
1 polymer ?
#
loop_
_entity_poly.entity_id
_entity_poly.type
_entity_poly.pdbx_seq_one_letter_code
_entity_poly.pdbx_strand_id
1 'polypeptide(L)'
;PSMTVRNPTTQEMRHHIDGLKGTAPLEEVQFEAGTLLVIEVKTTLGKSKTPGFISTQKRGGKANLERIQDLIRRKRQGWGESLSKIDPAFTAKHQAIEDSLDSRKVSFLHAQVFFDSKGHLNTIAGHRNGIQINFWN
;
A
#
# COMPACT_ATOMS: atom_id res chain seq x y z
N PRO A 1 11.42 13.10 5.67
CA PRO A 1 10.02 12.77 6.04
C PRO A 1 10.01 11.39 6.67
N SER A 2 9.18 11.11 7.69
CA SER A 2 9.15 9.79 8.32
C SER A 2 7.73 9.23 8.42
N MET A 3 7.63 7.91 8.61
CA MET A 3 6.39 7.21 8.89
C MET A 3 6.65 6.11 9.90
N THR A 4 5.79 6.00 10.91
CA THR A 4 5.80 4.85 11.80
C THR A 4 5.08 3.67 11.14
N VAL A 5 5.78 2.55 11.01
CA VAL A 5 5.22 1.29 10.50
C VAL A 5 5.20 0.24 11.59
N ARG A 6 4.32 -0.75 11.47
CA ARG A 6 4.24 -1.93 12.33
C ARG A 6 4.82 -3.11 11.56
N ASN A 7 6.04 -3.53 11.86
CA ASN A 7 6.74 -4.54 11.06
C ASN A 7 6.58 -5.95 11.69
N PRO A 8 5.71 -6.83 11.15
CA PRO A 8 5.41 -8.11 11.79
C PRO A 8 6.62 -9.04 11.72
N THR A 9 7.04 -9.55 12.88
CA THR A 9 8.17 -10.49 13.00
C THR A 9 7.76 -11.95 12.77
N THR A 10 6.47 -12.24 12.67
CA THR A 10 5.92 -13.58 12.38
C THR A 10 4.85 -13.52 11.29
N GLN A 11 4.65 -14.64 10.58
CA GLN A 11 3.57 -14.75 9.59
C GLN A 11 2.18 -14.66 10.23
N GLU A 12 2.03 -15.12 11.47
CA GLU A 12 0.76 -15.00 12.20
C GLU A 12 0.41 -13.53 12.50
N MET A 13 1.37 -12.73 12.97
CA MET A 13 1.17 -11.27 13.11
C MET A 13 0.92 -10.61 11.75
N ARG A 14 1.59 -11.08 10.69
CA ARG A 14 1.46 -10.51 9.34
C ARG A 14 0.10 -10.76 8.72
N HIS A 15 -0.58 -11.86 9.05
CA HIS A 15 -1.85 -12.21 8.39
C HIS A 15 -3.08 -11.92 9.23
N HIS A 16 -2.91 -11.42 10.45
CA HIS A 16 -4.02 -11.12 11.37
C HIS A 16 -4.04 -9.65 11.79
N ILE A 17 -5.13 -9.25 12.40
CA ILE A 17 -5.25 -7.94 13.07
C ILE A 17 -4.13 -7.80 14.10
N ASP A 18 -3.40 -6.69 14.06
CA ASP A 18 -2.33 -6.40 15.02
C ASP A 18 -2.86 -6.48 16.46
N GLY A 19 -2.14 -7.19 17.33
CA GLY A 19 -2.53 -7.49 18.70
C GLY A 19 -3.24 -8.84 18.87
N LEU A 20 -3.89 -9.40 17.84
CA LEU A 20 -4.63 -10.67 17.97
C LEU A 20 -3.71 -11.89 18.07
N LYS A 21 -2.58 -11.88 17.34
CA LYS A 21 -1.56 -12.94 17.34
C LYS A 21 -0.21 -12.41 17.83
N GLY A 22 -0.27 -11.43 18.74
CA GLY A 22 0.87 -10.66 19.18
C GLY A 22 0.92 -9.27 18.54
N THR A 23 1.83 -8.46 19.06
CA THR A 23 2.03 -7.07 18.64
C THR A 23 3.21 -6.96 17.70
N ALA A 24 3.00 -6.46 16.49
CA ALA A 24 4.11 -6.08 15.64
C ALA A 24 4.86 -4.88 16.27
N PRO A 25 6.20 -4.93 16.38
CA PRO A 25 6.99 -3.80 16.83
C PRO A 25 6.78 -2.58 15.92
N LEU A 26 6.89 -1.40 16.51
CA LEU A 26 6.89 -0.14 15.77
C LEU A 26 8.31 0.15 15.29
N GLU A 27 8.40 0.63 14.06
CA GLU A 27 9.63 1.05 13.41
C GLU A 27 9.38 2.42 12.78
N GLU A 28 10.27 3.38 13.00
CA GLU A 28 10.22 4.64 12.28
C GLU A 28 11.03 4.52 11.00
N VAL A 29 10.36 4.66 9.86
CA VAL A 29 10.99 4.63 8.54
C VAL A 29 11.25 6.06 8.10
N GLN A 30 12.52 6.34 7.78
CA GLN A 30 12.94 7.62 7.25
C GLN A 30 12.98 7.57 5.72
N PHE A 31 12.44 8.60 5.07
CA PHE A 31 12.42 8.75 3.62
C PHE A 31 13.18 9.99 3.19
N GLU A 32 13.94 9.84 2.12
CA GLU A 32 14.53 10.97 1.42
C GLU A 32 13.45 11.84 0.77
N ALA A 33 13.71 13.14 0.67
CA ALA A 33 12.87 14.02 -0.12
C ALA A 33 12.79 13.55 -1.58
N GLY A 34 11.58 13.59 -2.15
CA GLY A 34 11.30 13.09 -3.49
C GLY A 34 11.06 11.57 -3.59
N THR A 35 11.00 10.84 -2.46
CA THR A 35 10.66 9.41 -2.50
C THR A 35 9.19 9.19 -2.87
N LEU A 36 8.94 8.41 -3.93
CA LEU A 36 7.60 7.89 -4.23
C LEU A 36 7.27 6.73 -3.30
N LEU A 37 6.22 6.90 -2.50
CA LEU A 37 5.66 5.85 -1.67
C LEU A 37 4.59 5.08 -2.46
N VAL A 38 4.84 3.80 -2.72
CA VAL A 38 3.87 2.90 -3.35
C VAL A 38 3.28 2.01 -2.26
N ILE A 39 2.04 2.30 -1.87
CA ILE A 39 1.34 1.58 -0.80
C ILE A 39 0.30 0.64 -1.40
N GLU A 40 0.54 -0.66 -1.30
CA GLU A 40 -0.46 -1.67 -1.66
C GLU A 40 -1.41 -1.90 -0.48
N VAL A 41 -2.71 -1.61 -0.68
CA VAL A 41 -3.73 -1.79 0.35
C VAL A 41 -4.45 -3.11 0.16
N LYS A 42 -4.55 -3.89 1.25
CA LYS A 42 -5.29 -5.15 1.33
C LYS A 42 -6.38 -5.03 2.38
N THR A 43 -7.62 -5.24 1.96
CA THR A 43 -8.78 -5.15 2.84
C THR A 43 -9.29 -6.54 3.19
N THR A 44 -9.71 -6.74 4.44
CA THR A 44 -10.31 -7.97 4.94
C THR A 44 -11.64 -7.63 5.61
N LEU A 45 -12.76 -8.12 5.08
CA LEU A 45 -14.10 -7.84 5.61
C LEU A 45 -14.61 -8.98 6.48
N GLY A 46 -15.06 -8.65 7.70
CA GLY A 46 -15.74 -9.59 8.61
C GLY A 46 -14.86 -10.74 9.10
N LYS A 47 -13.54 -10.69 8.87
CA LYS A 47 -12.58 -11.73 9.25
C LYS A 47 -11.41 -11.11 9.99
N SER A 48 -10.79 -11.91 10.85
CA SER A 48 -9.59 -11.52 11.60
C SER A 48 -8.28 -11.95 10.92
N LYS A 49 -8.37 -12.69 9.82
CA LYS A 49 -7.24 -13.18 9.02
C LYS A 49 -7.42 -12.81 7.56
N THR A 50 -6.41 -12.20 6.96
CA THR A 50 -6.35 -12.04 5.50
C THR A 50 -6.06 -13.41 4.88
N PRO A 51 -6.96 -13.96 4.04
CA PRO A 51 -6.69 -15.23 3.36
C PRO A 51 -5.46 -15.10 2.44
N GLY A 52 -4.83 -16.25 2.12
CA GLY A 52 -3.65 -16.28 1.27
C GLY A 52 -3.89 -15.60 -0.09
N PHE A 53 -2.81 -15.09 -0.69
CA PHE A 53 -2.89 -14.29 -1.91
C PHE A 53 -3.51 -15.04 -3.09
N ILE A 54 -4.53 -14.44 -3.69
CA ILE A 54 -4.93 -14.79 -5.05
C ILE A 54 -3.84 -14.34 -6.03
N SER A 55 -3.76 -14.97 -7.20
CA SER A 55 -2.67 -14.77 -8.18
C SER A 55 -2.42 -13.31 -8.56
N THR A 56 -3.47 -12.49 -8.57
CA THR A 56 -3.40 -11.05 -8.86
C THR A 56 -2.77 -10.23 -7.73
N GLN A 57 -2.88 -10.67 -6.47
CA GLN A 57 -2.28 -10.03 -5.29
C GLN A 57 -0.84 -10.48 -5.03
N LYS A 58 -0.38 -11.56 -5.68
CA LYS A 58 0.99 -12.09 -5.50
C LYS A 58 2.07 -11.23 -6.15
N ARG A 59 1.73 -10.47 -7.19
CA ARG A 59 2.73 -9.72 -7.97
C ARG A 59 3.19 -8.40 -7.31
N GLY A 60 2.47 -7.95 -6.28
CA GLY A 60 2.91 -6.88 -5.38
C GLY A 60 2.84 -5.45 -5.96
N GLY A 61 3.16 -4.47 -5.11
CA GLY A 61 3.20 -3.05 -5.46
C GLY A 61 4.15 -2.72 -6.61
N LYS A 62 5.28 -3.44 -6.74
CA LYS A 62 6.24 -3.27 -7.85
C LYS A 62 5.61 -3.56 -9.21
N ALA A 63 4.96 -4.71 -9.38
CA ALA A 63 4.30 -5.05 -10.63
C ALA A 63 3.13 -4.10 -10.95
N ASN A 64 2.45 -3.58 -9.93
CA ASN A 64 1.42 -2.56 -10.10
C ASN A 64 2.00 -1.24 -10.62
N LEU A 65 3.15 -0.81 -10.09
CA LEU A 65 3.86 0.37 -10.58
C LEU A 65 4.31 0.17 -12.04
N GLU A 66 4.92 -0.97 -12.36
CA GLU A 66 5.33 -1.33 -13.73
C GLU A 66 4.14 -1.32 -14.71
N ARG A 67 2.98 -1.82 -14.27
CA ARG A 67 1.74 -1.78 -15.06
C ARG A 67 1.26 -0.34 -15.29
N ILE A 68 1.30 0.52 -14.27
CA ILE A 68 0.89 1.93 -14.40
C ILE A 68 1.82 2.66 -15.37
N GLN A 69 3.14 2.46 -15.28
CA GLN A 69 4.11 3.00 -16.23
C GLN A 69 3.82 2.56 -17.67
N ASP A 70 3.47 1.28 -17.87
CA ASP A 70 3.14 0.80 -19.21
C ASP A 70 1.85 1.42 -19.76
N LEU A 71 0.83 1.61 -18.92
CA LEU A 71 -0.41 2.28 -19.30
C LEU A 71 -0.18 3.75 -19.67
N ILE A 72 0.62 4.45 -18.88
CA ILE A 72 1.07 5.83 -19.14
C ILE A 72 1.79 5.91 -20.48
N ARG A 73 2.86 5.14 -20.66
CA ARG A 73 3.70 5.16 -21.88
C ARG A 73 2.89 4.84 -23.13
N ARG A 74 1.95 3.90 -23.04
CA ARG A 74 1.10 3.48 -24.18
C ARG A 74 -0.17 4.31 -24.35
N LYS A 75 -0.42 5.28 -23.46
CA LYS A 75 -1.64 6.09 -23.42
C LYS A 75 -2.94 5.27 -23.39
N ARG A 76 -2.97 4.18 -22.61
CA ARG A 76 -4.10 3.23 -22.56
C ARG A 76 -4.97 3.40 -21.32
N GLN A 77 -6.20 2.91 -21.37
CA GLN A 77 -7.14 2.90 -20.22
C GLN A 77 -7.32 4.28 -19.58
N GLY A 78 -7.37 5.33 -20.41
CA GLY A 78 -7.55 6.71 -19.96
C GLY A 78 -6.26 7.47 -19.65
N TRP A 79 -5.09 6.81 -19.59
CA TRP A 79 -3.77 7.41 -19.33
C TRP A 79 -3.21 8.25 -20.50
N GLY A 80 -4.04 9.13 -21.07
CA GLY A 80 -3.69 10.08 -22.13
C GLY A 80 -4.44 11.41 -21.97
N GLU A 81 -4.76 12.10 -23.07
CA GLU A 81 -5.42 13.43 -23.04
C GLU A 81 -6.79 13.45 -22.33
N SER A 82 -7.44 12.30 -22.16
CA SER A 82 -8.69 12.20 -21.42
C SER A 82 -8.51 12.49 -19.93
N LEU A 83 -7.40 12.02 -19.32
CA LEU A 83 -7.18 12.21 -17.89
C LEU A 83 -6.70 13.62 -17.54
N SER A 84 -5.91 14.26 -18.42
CA SER A 84 -5.51 15.67 -18.20
C SER A 84 -6.69 16.64 -18.21
N LYS A 85 -7.83 16.27 -18.83
CA LYS A 85 -9.08 17.04 -18.81
C LYS A 85 -9.90 16.84 -17.54
N ILE A 86 -9.72 15.71 -16.84
CA ILE A 86 -10.51 15.33 -15.66
C ILE A 86 -9.74 15.60 -14.36
N ASP A 87 -8.42 15.43 -14.37
CA ASP A 87 -7.52 15.68 -13.25
C ASP A 87 -6.55 16.80 -13.61
N PRO A 88 -6.79 18.05 -13.16
CA PRO A 88 -5.88 19.17 -13.40
C PRO A 88 -4.46 18.95 -12.88
N ALA A 89 -4.28 18.06 -11.89
CA ALA A 89 -2.98 17.71 -11.34
C ALA A 89 -2.30 16.54 -12.07
N PHE A 90 -2.91 15.99 -13.13
CA PHE A 90 -2.39 14.83 -13.86
C PHE A 90 -0.94 15.00 -14.28
N THR A 91 -0.60 16.13 -14.93
CA THR A 91 0.75 16.41 -15.41
C THR A 91 1.77 16.41 -14.28
N ALA A 92 1.44 17.05 -13.15
CA ALA A 92 2.32 17.10 -11.99
C ALA A 92 2.52 15.72 -11.34
N LYS A 93 1.45 14.94 -11.20
CA LYS A 93 1.51 13.56 -10.67
C LYS A 93 2.32 12.64 -11.57
N HIS A 94 2.10 12.73 -12.88
CA HIS A 94 2.85 11.99 -13.88
C HIS A 94 4.34 12.33 -13.80
N GLN A 95 4.69 13.61 -13.79
CA GLN A 95 6.09 14.04 -13.66
C GLN A 95 6.72 13.56 -12.35
N ALA A 96 6.00 13.64 -11.23
CA ALA A 96 6.51 13.16 -9.94
C ALA A 96 6.79 11.65 -9.94
N ILE A 97 5.97 10.85 -10.67
CA ILE A 97 6.24 9.42 -10.84
C ILE A 97 7.53 9.22 -11.65
N GLU A 98 7.68 9.89 -12.80
CA GLU A 98 8.88 9.78 -13.64
C GLU A 98 10.15 10.22 -12.89
N ASP A 99 10.13 11.38 -12.21
CA ASP A 99 11.27 11.91 -11.44
C ASP A 99 11.71 10.93 -10.34
N SER A 100 10.75 10.30 -9.65
CA SER A 100 11.03 9.34 -8.58
C SER A 100 11.63 8.04 -9.12
N LEU A 101 11.26 7.66 -10.34
CA LEU A 101 11.78 6.48 -11.03
C LEU A 101 13.20 6.72 -11.55
N ASP A 102 13.42 7.85 -12.21
CA ASP A 102 14.73 8.26 -12.72
C ASP A 102 15.75 8.42 -11.60
N SER A 103 15.33 8.99 -10.47
CA SER A 103 16.14 9.10 -9.26
C SER A 103 16.25 7.80 -8.46
N ARG A 104 15.55 6.73 -8.85
CA ARG A 104 15.47 5.43 -8.16
C ARG A 104 14.99 5.52 -6.71
N LYS A 105 14.21 6.56 -6.38
CA LYS A 105 13.66 6.81 -5.04
C LYS A 105 12.25 6.27 -4.94
N VAL A 106 12.11 4.96 -4.86
CA VAL A 106 10.82 4.29 -4.70
C VAL A 106 10.82 3.39 -3.48
N SER A 107 9.83 3.57 -2.61
CA SER A 107 9.62 2.71 -1.44
C SER A 107 8.29 1.97 -1.58
N PHE A 108 8.33 0.64 -1.41
CA PHE A 108 7.15 -0.22 -1.46
C PHE A 108 6.72 -0.59 -0.05
N LEU A 109 5.46 -0.31 0.28
CA LEU A 109 4.85 -0.60 1.57
C LEU A 109 3.54 -1.34 1.37
N HIS A 110 3.16 -2.18 2.32
CA HIS A 110 1.85 -2.82 2.32
C HIS A 110 1.03 -2.32 3.50
N ALA A 111 -0.23 -1.98 3.24
CA ALA A 111 -1.22 -1.67 4.26
C ALA A 111 -2.25 -2.79 4.32
N GLN A 112 -2.50 -3.34 5.50
CA GLN A 112 -3.59 -4.26 5.75
C GLN A 112 -4.67 -3.54 6.53
N VAL A 113 -5.90 -3.65 6.06
CA VAL A 113 -7.07 -3.00 6.65
C VAL A 113 -8.10 -4.07 6.94
N PHE A 114 -8.51 -4.19 8.19
CA PHE A 114 -9.50 -5.14 8.66
C PHE A 114 -10.78 -4.39 9.01
N PHE A 115 -11.88 -4.82 8.43
CA PHE A 115 -13.22 -4.32 8.69
C PHE A 115 -14.04 -5.37 9.46
N ASP A 116 -14.98 -4.91 10.29
CA ASP A 116 -16.00 -5.74 10.91
C ASP A 116 -17.05 -6.21 9.87
N SER A 117 -18.06 -6.99 10.29
CA SER A 117 -19.11 -7.46 9.37
C SER A 117 -20.04 -6.36 8.86
N LYS A 118 -19.98 -5.15 9.43
CA LYS A 118 -20.77 -3.97 9.05
C LYS A 118 -19.97 -2.99 8.17
N GLY A 119 -18.69 -3.27 7.92
CA GLY A 119 -17.81 -2.42 7.14
C GLY A 119 -17.10 -1.31 7.94
N HIS A 120 -17.21 -1.30 9.27
CA HIS A 120 -16.42 -0.38 10.11
C HIS A 120 -15.02 -0.93 10.34
N LEU A 121 -14.05 -0.09 10.69
CA LEU A 121 -12.72 -0.56 11.09
C LEU A 121 -12.85 -1.53 12.27
N ASN A 122 -12.17 -2.66 12.16
CA ASN A 122 -12.23 -3.71 13.16
C ASN A 122 -11.46 -3.28 14.41
N THR A 123 -12.10 -3.39 15.58
CA THR A 123 -11.57 -3.02 16.90
C THR A 123 -11.43 -4.21 17.85
N ILE A 124 -11.51 -5.45 17.34
CA ILE A 124 -11.46 -6.67 18.18
C ILE A 124 -10.15 -6.79 18.99
N ALA A 125 -9.07 -6.15 18.55
CA ALA A 125 -7.80 -6.05 19.27
C ALA A 125 -7.70 -4.80 20.17
N GLY A 126 -8.84 -4.19 20.57
CA GLY A 126 -8.91 -3.02 21.44
C GLY A 126 -8.61 -1.71 20.72
N HIS A 127 -7.78 -0.84 21.31
CA HIS A 127 -7.41 0.48 20.78
C HIS A 127 -6.54 0.43 19.52
N ARG A 128 -6.18 -0.76 19.06
CA ARG A 128 -5.41 -0.93 17.83
C ARG A 128 -6.37 -0.94 16.67
N ASN A 129 -6.31 0.12 15.91
CA ASN A 129 -6.97 0.26 14.63
C ASN A 129 -6.60 -0.93 13.75
N GLY A 130 -7.59 -1.54 13.08
CA GLY A 130 -7.40 -2.62 12.12
C GLY A 130 -6.58 -2.24 10.89
N ILE A 131 -5.70 -1.24 10.96
CA ILE A 131 -4.79 -0.77 9.92
C ILE A 131 -3.37 -1.09 10.34
N GLN A 132 -2.66 -1.88 9.54
CA GLN A 132 -1.25 -2.21 9.74
C GLN A 132 -0.46 -1.87 8.47
N ILE A 133 0.43 -0.87 8.54
CA ILE A 133 1.42 -0.60 7.49
C ILE A 133 2.69 -1.36 7.81
N ASN A 134 3.22 -2.12 6.86
CA ASN A 134 4.39 -2.98 7.02
C ASN A 134 5.22 -3.07 5.75
N PHE A 135 6.49 -3.46 5.90
CA PHE A 135 7.30 -3.94 4.79
C PHE A 135 6.88 -5.36 4.41
N TRP A 136 6.90 -5.64 3.12
CA TRP A 136 6.67 -6.98 2.59
C TRP A 136 7.94 -7.47 1.89
N ASN A 137 8.83 -8.05 2.69
CA ASN A 137 10.01 -8.77 2.21
C ASN A 137 9.70 -10.27 2.13
#